data_AF-A0A2V6WP07-F1
#
_entry.id   AF-A0A2V6WP07-F1
#
_cell.length_a   1.000
_cell.length_b   1.000
_cell.length_c   1.000
_cell.angle_alpha   90.00
_cell.angle_beta   90.00
_cell.angle_gamma   90.00
#
_symmetry.space_group_name_H-M   'P 1'
#
loop_
_entity.id
_entity.type
_entity.pdbx_description
1 polymer ?
#
loop_
_entity_poly.entity_id
_entity_poly.type
_entity_poly.pdbx_seq_one_letter_code
_entity_poly.pdbx_strand_id
1 'polypeptide(L)'
;MLEEALGDGAGIVGPWGLRTVDFKHFDEVTAGECDAIQGYCQAARRDILLAIGGFDERYRFYRNLDIAVSSAVRELGLRALAIGADRATRHEHRAWEAL
;
A
#
# COMPACT_ATOMS: atom_id res chain seq x y z
N MET A 1 -1.32 16.35 -1.98
CA MET A 1 -0.23 15.46 -2.44
C MET A 1 -0.01 14.30 -1.45
N LEU A 2 0.72 13.22 -1.83
CA LEU A 2 1.02 12.07 -0.94
C LEU A 2 1.74 12.49 0.36
N GLU A 3 2.61 13.49 0.28
CA GLU A 3 3.36 14.03 1.43
C GLU A 3 2.46 14.58 2.53
N GLU A 4 1.40 15.32 2.18
CA GLU A 4 0.44 15.87 3.15
C GLU A 4 -0.27 14.77 3.93
N ALA A 5 -0.51 13.61 3.31
CA ALA A 5 -1.18 12.48 3.95
C ALA A 5 -0.29 11.74 4.96
N LEU A 6 1.03 11.94 4.92
CA LEU A 6 1.97 11.36 5.89
C LEU A 6 2.02 12.15 7.22
N GLY A 7 1.38 13.33 7.31
CA GLY A 7 1.41 14.20 8.49
C GLY A 7 0.62 13.69 9.70
N ASP A 8 -0.39 12.85 9.51
CA ASP A 8 -1.33 12.42 10.57
C ASP A 8 -1.15 10.94 10.94
N GLY A 9 -0.03 10.53 11.54
CA GLY A 9 0.16 9.16 12.06
C GLY A 9 0.00 8.02 11.02
N ALA A 10 0.04 8.36 9.73
CA ALA A 10 0.07 7.42 8.64
C ALA A 10 1.51 6.93 8.44
N GLY A 11 1.72 5.62 8.48
CA GLY A 11 3.01 5.02 8.22
C GLY A 11 3.27 4.79 6.74
N ILE A 12 2.19 4.53 5.98
CA ILE A 12 2.22 4.30 4.55
C ILE A 12 0.93 4.80 3.89
N VAL A 13 1.05 5.41 2.72
CA VAL A 13 -0.08 5.99 1.98
C VAL A 13 0.02 5.67 0.49
N GLY A 14 -1.12 5.60 -0.18
CA GLY A 14 -1.18 5.42 -1.63
C GLY A 14 -2.56 5.68 -2.21
N PRO A 15 -2.70 5.71 -3.55
CA PRO A 15 -3.98 6.00 -4.21
C PRO A 15 -5.03 4.89 -3.98
N TRP A 16 -4.57 3.64 -3.91
CA TRP A 16 -5.42 2.44 -3.79
C TRP A 16 -5.01 1.63 -2.57
N GLY A 17 -5.96 1.38 -1.68
CA GLY A 17 -5.83 0.49 -0.54
C GLY A 17 -6.56 -0.83 -0.75
N LEU A 18 -6.28 -1.78 0.13
CA LEU A 18 -6.91 -3.09 0.23
C LEU A 18 -7.46 -3.27 1.64
N ARG A 19 -8.70 -3.76 1.78
CA ARG A 19 -9.27 -4.25 3.04
C ARG A 19 -9.41 -5.75 3.00
N THR A 20 -9.20 -6.39 4.14
CA THR A 20 -9.40 -7.82 4.29
C THR A 20 -9.89 -8.18 5.69
N VAL A 21 -10.58 -9.30 5.80
CA VAL A 21 -10.95 -9.89 7.09
C VAL A 21 -10.23 -11.22 7.36
N ASP A 22 -9.60 -11.81 6.34
CA ASP A 22 -9.07 -13.18 6.39
C ASP A 22 -7.72 -13.37 5.68
N PHE A 23 -7.15 -12.31 5.07
CA PHE A 23 -5.95 -12.34 4.23
C PHE A 23 -6.03 -13.24 2.99
N LYS A 24 -7.23 -13.70 2.62
CA LYS A 24 -7.47 -14.50 1.41
C LYS A 24 -8.21 -13.68 0.36
N HIS A 25 -9.12 -12.81 0.80
CA HIS A 25 -9.89 -11.92 -0.05
C HIS A 25 -9.60 -10.48 0.30
N PHE A 26 -9.43 -9.64 -0.73
CA PHE A 26 -9.14 -8.23 -0.56
C PHE A 26 -10.10 -7.39 -1.41
N ASP A 27 -10.74 -6.42 -0.77
CA ASP A 27 -11.57 -5.41 -1.43
C ASP A 27 -10.75 -4.13 -1.63
N GLU A 28 -10.75 -3.59 -2.86
CA GLU A 28 -10.10 -2.31 -3.14
C GLU A 28 -10.89 -1.16 -2.50
N VAL A 29 -10.17 -0.26 -1.83
CA VAL A 29 -10.70 1.00 -1.29
C VAL A 29 -9.86 2.16 -1.78
N THR A 30 -10.49 3.28 -2.11
CA THR A 30 -9.78 4.46 -2.63
C THR A 30 -9.69 5.59 -1.61
N ALA A 31 -10.28 5.44 -0.42
CA ALA A 31 -10.26 6.47 0.61
C ALA A 31 -10.28 5.87 2.03
N GLY A 32 -9.51 6.51 2.92
CA GLY A 32 -9.50 6.21 4.34
C GLY A 32 -8.55 5.08 4.73
N GLU A 33 -8.68 4.61 5.97
CA GLU A 33 -7.83 3.56 6.51
C GLU A 33 -8.10 2.20 5.86
N CYS A 34 -7.02 1.46 5.61
CA CYS A 34 -7.01 0.17 4.93
C CYS A 34 -5.96 -0.76 5.55
N ASP A 35 -5.95 -2.01 5.12
CA ASP A 35 -5.02 -3.02 5.63
C ASP A 35 -3.68 -3.03 4.88
N ALA A 36 -3.71 -2.67 3.60
CA ALA A 36 -2.53 -2.53 2.77
C ALA A 36 -2.71 -1.48 1.66
N ILE A 37 -1.60 -0.91 1.18
CA ILE A 37 -1.56 -0.12 -0.05
C ILE A 37 -1.17 -1.04 -1.21
N GLN A 38 -1.67 -0.76 -2.42
CA GLN A 38 -1.36 -1.54 -3.62
C GLN A 38 -1.03 -0.67 -4.84
N GLY A 39 -0.55 -1.34 -5.89
CA GLY A 39 -0.36 -0.74 -7.21
C GLY A 39 1.02 -0.14 -7.41
N TYR A 40 2.00 -0.53 -6.58
CA TYR A 40 3.41 -0.11 -6.66
C TYR A 40 3.60 1.41 -6.51
N CYS A 41 2.54 2.11 -6.10
CA CYS A 41 2.48 3.55 -5.97
C CYS A 41 2.15 3.88 -4.51
N GLN A 42 3.19 3.97 -3.70
CA GLN A 42 3.08 4.19 -2.26
C GLN A 42 4.17 5.14 -1.75
N ALA A 43 3.86 5.85 -0.68
CA ALA A 43 4.79 6.72 0.02
C ALA A 43 4.83 6.37 1.51
N ALA A 44 6.01 6.39 2.08
CA ALA A 44 6.28 6.19 3.50
C ALA A 44 7.50 7.02 3.89
N ARG A 45 7.63 7.40 5.17
CA ARG A 45 8.83 8.08 5.65
C ARG A 45 10.01 7.11 5.62
N ARG A 46 11.19 7.61 5.28
CA ARG A 46 12.39 6.78 5.11
C ARG A 46 12.77 6.03 6.39
N ASP A 47 12.66 6.69 7.54
CA ASP A 47 12.92 6.09 8.86
C ASP A 47 11.99 4.90 9.15
N ILE A 48 10.72 4.99 8.77
CA ILE A 48 9.75 3.88 8.88
C ILE A 48 10.17 2.70 8.00
N LEU A 49 10.52 2.96 6.72
CA LEU A 49 10.96 1.89 5.82
C LEU A 49 12.23 1.20 6.31
N LEU A 50 13.15 1.95 6.91
CA LEU A 50 14.36 1.39 7.53
C LEU A 50 14.03 0.58 8.79
N ALA A 51 13.07 1.04 9.61
CA ALA A 51 12.67 0.36 10.84
C ALA A 51 12.05 -1.02 10.58
N ILE A 52 11.34 -1.19 9.47
CA ILE A 52 10.77 -2.50 9.05
C ILE A 52 11.77 -3.39 8.29
N GLY A 53 13.01 -2.93 8.09
CA GLY A 53 14.04 -3.67 7.36
C GLY A 53 13.99 -3.54 5.82
N GLY A 54 13.21 -2.60 5.30
CA GLY A 54 13.06 -2.36 3.87
C GLY A 54 12.12 -3.35 3.16
N PHE A 55 12.40 -3.63 1.89
CA PHE A 55 11.63 -4.56 1.08
C PHE A 55 12.20 -5.97 1.17
N ASP A 56 11.36 -6.97 1.42
CA ASP A 56 11.76 -8.37 1.39
C ASP A 56 11.85 -8.88 -0.05
N GLU A 57 13.09 -9.00 -0.55
CA GLU A 57 13.40 -9.41 -1.93
C GLU A 57 12.97 -10.85 -2.28
N ARG A 58 12.53 -11.65 -1.29
CA ARG A 58 12.00 -13.00 -1.55
C ARG A 58 10.64 -12.96 -2.25
N TYR A 59 9.88 -11.87 -2.14
CA TYR A 59 8.63 -11.71 -2.84
C TYR A 59 8.87 -11.48 -4.34
N ARG A 60 8.57 -12.49 -5.15
CA ARG A 60 8.66 -12.39 -6.62
C ARG A 60 7.44 -11.73 -7.27
N PHE A 61 6.32 -11.68 -6.57
CA PHE A 61 5.11 -11.01 -7.01
C PHE A 61 4.94 -9.70 -6.25
N TYR A 62 4.99 -8.61 -6.99
CA TYR A 62 4.89 -7.24 -6.47
C TYR A 62 3.64 -6.98 -5.62
N ARG A 63 2.51 -7.67 -5.88
CA ARG A 63 1.27 -7.48 -5.10
C ARG A 63 1.40 -8.02 -3.69
N ASN A 64 2.14 -9.11 -3.53
CA ASN A 64 2.40 -9.69 -2.21
C ASN A 64 3.42 -8.84 -1.45
N LEU A 65 4.37 -8.22 -2.17
CA LEU A 65 5.31 -7.28 -1.57
C LEU A 65 4.58 -6.03 -1.02
N ASP A 66 3.65 -5.47 -1.80
CA ASP A 66 2.79 -4.34 -1.38
C ASP A 66 2.04 -4.65 -0.05
N ILE A 67 1.45 -5.85 0.05
CA ILE A 67 0.78 -6.32 1.28
C ILE A 67 1.78 -6.48 2.42
N ALA A 68 2.90 -7.18 2.19
CA ALA A 68 3.88 -7.47 3.23
C ALA A 68 4.50 -6.21 3.85
N VAL A 69 4.85 -5.23 3.03
CA VAL A 69 5.40 -3.94 3.49
C VAL A 69 4.36 -3.18 4.31
N SER A 70 3.11 -3.14 3.84
CA SER A 70 2.04 -2.47 4.58
C SER A 70 1.76 -3.12 5.92
N SER A 71 1.75 -4.46 5.98
CA SER A 71 1.63 -5.22 7.23
C SER A 71 2.76 -4.91 8.19
N ALA A 72 4.01 -4.90 7.74
CA ALA A 72 5.17 -4.58 8.58
C ALA A 72 5.12 -3.13 9.12
N VAL A 73 4.66 -2.16 8.31
CA VAL A 73 4.44 -0.79 8.79
C VAL A 73 3.35 -0.75 9.86
N ARG A 74 2.25 -1.50 9.69
CA ARG A 74 1.14 -1.55 10.65
C ARG A 74 1.53 -2.24 11.95
N GLU A 75 2.44 -3.21 11.92
CA GLU A 75 2.99 -3.83 13.13
C GLU A 75 3.75 -2.83 14.03
N LEU A 76 4.18 -1.69 13.49
CA LEU A 76 4.72 -0.56 14.28
C LEU A 76 3.62 0.29 14.94
N GLY A 77 2.34 -0.08 14.82
CA GLY A 77 1.19 0.69 15.32
C GLY A 77 0.80 1.88 14.44
N LEU A 78 1.32 1.95 13.21
CA LEU A 78 1.04 3.02 12.25
C LEU A 78 -0.11 2.64 11.30
N ARG A 79 -0.74 3.64 10.69
CA ARG A 79 -1.88 3.43 9.79
C ARG A 79 -1.46 3.34 8.33
N ALA A 80 -2.19 2.55 7.55
CA ALA A 80 -2.15 2.59 6.08
C ALA A 80 -3.37 3.35 5.55
N LEU A 81 -3.17 4.39 4.73
CA LEU A 81 -4.26 5.25 4.24
C LEU A 81 -4.33 5.28 2.70
N ALA A 82 -5.50 4.95 2.17
CA ALA A 82 -5.87 5.22 0.79
C ALA A 82 -6.29 6.69 0.65
N ILE A 83 -5.75 7.40 -0.35
CA ILE A 83 -5.89 8.87 -0.46
C ILE A 83 -6.53 9.37 -1.76
N GLY A 84 -7.07 8.46 -2.57
CA GLY A 84 -7.83 8.79 -3.78
C GLY A 84 -7.14 8.31 -5.04
N ALA A 85 -7.89 7.56 -5.87
CA ALA A 85 -7.46 7.10 -7.18
C ALA A 85 -7.25 8.25 -8.20
N ASP A 86 -7.81 9.42 -7.94
CA ASP A 86 -7.63 10.64 -8.74
C ASP A 86 -6.22 11.23 -8.62
N ARG A 87 -5.43 10.78 -7.63
CA ARG A 87 -4.07 11.26 -7.39
C ARG A 87 -2.99 10.56 -8.22
N ALA A 88 -3.34 9.51 -8.96
CA ALA A 88 -2.42 8.78 -9.81
C ALA A 88 -3.14 8.15 -11.01
N THR A 89 -2.45 8.03 -12.15
CA THR A 89 -2.98 7.31 -13.31
C THR A 89 -2.57 5.84 -13.22
N ARG A 90 -3.55 4.94 -13.13
CA ARG A 90 -3.29 3.50 -13.21
C ARG A 90 -3.14 3.10 -14.67
N HIS A 91 -2.05 2.42 -14.99
CA HIS A 91 -1.88 1.82 -16.31
C HIS A 91 -2.50 0.44 -16.35
N GLU A 92 -3.26 0.17 -17.42
CA GLU A 92 -3.86 -1.15 -17.66
C GLU A 92 -2.78 -2.23 -17.70
N HIS A 93 -3.06 -3.34 -17.03
CA HIS A 93 -2.19 -4.50 -17.05
C HIS A 93 -2.46 -5.30 -18.32
N ARG A 94 -1.87 -4.86 -19.44
CA ARG A 94 -2.12 -5.37 -20.80
C ARG A 94 -2.03 -6.90 -20.97
N ALA A 95 -1.21 -7.57 -20.18
CA ALA A 95 -1.07 -9.03 -20.24
C ALA A 95 -2.22 -9.79 -19.53
N TRP A 96 -2.97 -9.13 -18.66
CA TRP A 96 -4.09 -9.73 -17.91
C TRP A 96 -5.43 -9.44 -18.58
N GLU A 97 -5.61 -8.26 -19.16
CA GLU A 97 -6.84 -7.88 -19.88
C GLU A 97 -6.93 -8.48 -21.29
N ALA A 98 -5.87 -9.15 -21.76
CA ALA A 98 -5.87 -9.92 -22.99
C ALA A 98 -6.31 -11.39 -22.81
N LEU A 99 -6.67 -11.80 -21.58
CA LEU A 99 -7.21 -13.11 -21.21
C LEU A 99 -8.72 -13.02 -20.96
#